data_AF-A0A9E2VV58-F1
#
_entry.id   AF-A0A9E2VV58-F1
#
_cell.length_a   1.000
_cell.length_b   1.000
_cell.length_c   1.000
_cell.angle_alpha   90.00
_cell.angle_beta   90.00
_cell.angle_gamma   90.00
#
_symmetry.space_group_name_H-M   'P 1'
#
loop_
_entity.id
_entity.type
_entity.pdbx_description
1 polymer ?
#
loop_
_entity_poly.entity_id
_entity_poly.type
_entity_poly.pdbx_seq_one_letter_code
_entity_poly.pdbx_strand_id
1 'polypeptide(L)'
;MVRDNSFHWSLPFTHVARFLLGIIFVMFSEPATTTAQTLTGDQLGDGLSISVWNPHTQCPDVAPLVAVEIDPERYRFTVHYYQQDGLSDPLDIHQWQERTGHDLVFNAGLFRENYAYLGLLYGNGRSLGSKRHATWLGLFVA
;
A
#
# COMPACT_ATOMS: atom_id res chain seq x y z
N MET A 1 -14.86 63.93 -45.66
CA MET A 1 -15.21 63.80 -44.24
C MET A 1 -15.22 62.31 -43.92
N VAL A 2 -14.25 61.86 -43.12
CA VAL A 2 -13.99 60.44 -42.82
C VAL A 2 -15.10 59.90 -41.91
N ARG A 3 -15.66 58.74 -42.26
CA ARG A 3 -16.71 58.05 -41.50
C ARG A 3 -16.05 56.92 -40.72
N ASP A 4 -15.95 57.08 -39.40
CA ASP A 4 -15.49 56.04 -38.49
C ASP A 4 -16.50 54.88 -38.45
N ASN A 5 -16.04 53.67 -38.71
CA ASN A 5 -16.78 52.43 -38.47
C ASN A 5 -16.11 51.68 -37.32
N SER A 6 -16.50 51.99 -36.08
CA SER A 6 -16.19 51.14 -34.93
C SER A 6 -17.14 49.94 -34.93
N PHE A 7 -16.63 48.78 -35.31
CA PHE A 7 -17.32 47.50 -35.15
C PHE A 7 -17.23 47.06 -33.67
N HIS A 8 -18.27 47.34 -32.90
CA HIS A 8 -18.45 46.73 -31.58
C HIS A 8 -18.96 45.30 -31.75
N TRP A 9 -18.08 44.32 -31.58
CA TRP A 9 -18.46 42.92 -31.50
C TRP A 9 -19.13 42.67 -30.15
N SER A 10 -20.47 42.66 -30.11
CA SER A 10 -21.22 42.24 -28.94
C SER A 10 -21.12 40.72 -28.82
N LEU A 11 -20.22 40.26 -27.96
CA LEU A 11 -20.20 38.86 -27.53
C LEU A 11 -21.55 38.53 -26.87
N PRO A 12 -22.24 37.44 -27.25
CA PRO A 12 -23.52 37.09 -26.65
C PRO A 12 -23.32 36.81 -25.16
N PHE A 13 -24.02 37.56 -24.31
CA PHE A 13 -23.97 37.50 -22.85
C PHE A 13 -24.09 36.05 -22.30
N THR A 14 -24.74 35.17 -23.06
CA THR A 14 -24.90 33.73 -22.78
C THR A 14 -23.60 32.92 -22.77
N HIS A 15 -22.61 33.26 -23.60
CA HIS A 15 -21.33 32.54 -23.62
C HIS A 15 -20.44 32.93 -22.44
N VAL A 16 -20.42 34.21 -22.07
CA VAL A 16 -19.68 34.71 -20.91
C VAL A 16 -20.28 34.15 -19.62
N ALA A 17 -21.61 34.15 -19.51
CA ALA A 17 -22.31 33.58 -18.35
C ALA A 17 -22.02 32.08 -18.18
N ARG A 18 -22.03 31.29 -19.27
CA ARG A 18 -21.69 29.85 -19.22
C ARG A 18 -20.24 29.59 -18.84
N PHE A 19 -19.31 30.42 -19.33
CA PHE A 19 -17.89 30.29 -19.01
C PHE A 19 -17.63 30.59 -17.52
N LEU A 20 -18.24 31.66 -17.00
CA LEU A 20 -18.17 32.01 -15.58
C LEU A 20 -18.79 30.92 -14.70
N LEU A 21 -19.91 30.33 -15.12
CA LEU A 21 -20.57 29.24 -14.38
C LEU A 21 -19.70 27.97 -14.37
N GLY A 22 -18.98 27.68 -15.46
CA GLY A 22 -18.00 26.60 -15.52
C GLY A 22 -16.80 26.82 -14.60
N ILE A 23 -16.27 28.05 -14.53
CA ILE A 23 -15.18 28.40 -13.60
C ILE A 23 -15.64 28.26 -12.15
N ILE A 24 -16.83 28.75 -11.83
CA ILE A 24 -17.44 28.60 -10.50
C ILE A 24 -17.56 27.12 -10.16
N PHE A 25 -18.09 26.29 -11.06
CA PHE A 25 -18.25 24.86 -10.80
C PHE A 25 -16.92 24.15 -10.52
N VAL A 26 -15.84 24.50 -11.24
CA VAL A 26 -14.50 23.96 -11.00
C VAL A 26 -13.92 24.44 -9.67
N MET A 27 -14.13 25.71 -9.30
CA MET A 27 -13.63 26.29 -8.05
C MET A 27 -14.37 25.76 -6.81
N PHE A 28 -15.63 25.36 -6.94
CA PHE A 28 -16.45 24.80 -5.86
C PHE A 28 -16.51 23.26 -5.86
N SER A 29 -15.83 22.60 -6.81
CA SER A 29 -15.59 21.17 -6.77
C SER A 29 -14.38 20.90 -5.88
N GLU A 30 -14.57 20.98 -4.56
CA GLU A 30 -13.55 20.52 -3.63
C GLU A 30 -13.28 19.02 -3.89
N PRO A 31 -12.01 18.60 -4.05
CA PRO A 31 -11.70 17.18 -4.04
C PRO A 31 -12.17 16.62 -2.71
N ALA A 32 -12.99 15.58 -2.75
CA ALA A 32 -13.42 14.89 -1.54
C ALA A 32 -12.16 14.40 -0.80
N THR A 33 -11.76 15.13 0.24
CA THR A 33 -10.65 14.76 1.10
C THR A 33 -11.06 13.49 1.84
N THR A 34 -10.68 12.34 1.29
CA THR A 34 -10.93 11.06 1.95
C THR A 34 -9.98 11.00 3.14
N THR A 35 -10.49 11.26 4.34
CA THR A 35 -9.70 11.06 5.55
C THR A 35 -9.49 9.57 5.74
N ALA A 36 -8.23 9.14 5.82
CA ALA A 36 -7.89 7.77 6.18
C ALA A 36 -8.55 7.44 7.53
N GLN A 37 -9.14 6.24 7.62
CA GLN A 37 -9.72 5.78 8.87
C GLN A 37 -8.58 5.56 9.88
N THR A 38 -8.68 6.21 11.04
CA THR A 38 -7.80 5.87 12.17
C THR A 38 -8.15 4.48 12.66
N LEU A 39 -7.18 3.57 12.63
CA LEU A 39 -7.32 2.24 13.21
C LEU A 39 -7.06 2.34 14.71
N THR A 40 -7.98 1.82 15.52
CA THR A 40 -7.74 1.63 16.96
C THR A 40 -7.24 0.22 17.16
N GLY A 41 -6.08 0.08 17.78
CA GLY A 41 -5.41 -1.19 17.99
C GLY A 41 -4.99 -1.42 19.43
N ASP A 42 -4.80 -2.68 19.77
CA ASP A 42 -4.20 -3.11 21.04
C ASP A 42 -2.68 -3.06 20.94
N GLN A 43 -2.04 -2.62 22.01
CA GLN A 43 -0.58 -2.63 22.09
C GLN A 43 -0.10 -4.00 22.54
N LEU A 44 0.70 -4.67 21.70
CA LEU A 44 1.29 -5.98 22.01
C LEU A 44 2.64 -5.85 22.72
N GLY A 45 3.33 -4.72 22.52
CA GLY A 45 4.60 -4.39 23.16
C GLY A 45 5.04 -2.96 22.85
N ASP A 46 6.20 -2.58 23.37
CA ASP A 46 6.80 -1.27 23.09
C ASP A 46 7.20 -1.18 21.60
N GLY A 47 6.44 -0.40 20.82
CA GLY A 47 6.67 -0.26 19.38
C GLY A 47 6.02 -1.35 18.51
N LEU A 48 5.08 -2.12 19.06
CA LEU A 48 4.30 -3.10 18.31
C LEU A 48 2.81 -2.99 18.69
N SER A 49 1.96 -2.70 17.71
CA SER A 49 0.50 -2.66 17.90
C SER A 49 -0.23 -3.43 16.82
N ILE A 50 -1.42 -3.93 17.16
CA ILE A 50 -2.28 -4.68 16.24
C ILE A 50 -3.67 -4.05 16.21
N SER A 51 -4.23 -3.91 15.02
CA SER A 51 -5.58 -3.39 14.83
C SER A 51 -6.32 -4.21 13.77
N VAL A 52 -7.65 -4.13 13.80
CA VAL A 52 -8.50 -4.74 12.77
C VAL A 52 -9.17 -3.62 11.99
N TRP A 53 -8.85 -3.55 10.70
CA TRP A 53 -9.60 -2.71 9.77
C TRP A 53 -10.79 -3.48 9.22
N ASN A 54 -11.98 -2.91 9.36
CA ASN A 54 -13.20 -3.45 8.79
C ASN A 54 -13.81 -2.42 7.82
N PRO A 55 -14.00 -2.74 6.53
CA PRO A 55 -14.57 -1.83 5.54
C PRO A 55 -16.08 -1.57 5.71
N HIS A 56 -16.75 -2.28 6.63
CA HIS A 56 -18.18 -2.13 6.93
C HIS A 56 -19.05 -2.09 5.65
N THR A 57 -20.07 -1.22 5.63
CA THR A 57 -21.03 -1.10 4.53
C THR A 57 -20.44 -0.50 3.25
N GLN A 58 -19.22 0.05 3.29
CA GLN A 58 -18.60 0.68 2.12
C GLN A 58 -18.10 -0.37 1.14
N CYS A 59 -17.58 -1.50 1.63
CA CYS A 59 -17.15 -2.64 0.82
C CYS A 59 -17.58 -3.96 1.49
N PRO A 60 -18.85 -4.39 1.33
CA PRO A 60 -19.39 -5.55 2.05
C PRO A 60 -18.72 -6.88 1.67
N ASP A 61 -18.13 -6.97 0.48
CA ASP A 61 -17.45 -8.17 0.00
C ASP A 61 -15.99 -8.27 0.42
N VAL A 62 -15.46 -7.24 1.09
CA VAL A 62 -14.06 -7.20 1.54
C VAL A 62 -13.98 -7.68 2.97
N ALA A 63 -13.23 -8.77 3.20
CA ALA A 63 -13.01 -9.30 4.54
C ALA A 63 -12.22 -8.30 5.42
N PRO A 64 -12.41 -8.34 6.75
CA PRO A 64 -11.57 -7.56 7.67
C PRO A 64 -10.09 -7.86 7.48
N LEU A 65 -9.26 -6.84 7.63
CA LEU A 65 -7.80 -6.94 7.56
C LEU A 65 -7.20 -6.74 8.94
N VAL A 66 -6.22 -7.58 9.28
CA VAL A 66 -5.35 -7.32 10.43
C VAL A 66 -4.25 -6.38 9.98
N ALA A 67 -4.10 -5.25 10.65
CA ALA A 67 -3.02 -4.30 10.44
C ALA A 67 -2.10 -4.30 11.65
N VAL A 68 -0.80 -4.46 11.41
CA VAL A 68 0.23 -4.44 12.45
C VAL A 68 1.12 -3.24 12.23
N GLU A 69 1.27 -2.41 13.26
CA GLU A 69 2.15 -1.26 13.26
C GLU A 69 3.43 -1.60 14.03
N ILE A 70 4.57 -1.28 13.42
CA ILE A 70 5.90 -1.66 13.93
C ILE A 70 6.76 -0.40 13.94
N ASP A 71 7.30 -0.04 15.10
CA ASP A 71 8.29 1.02 15.27
C ASP A 71 9.65 0.53 14.74
N PRO A 72 10.14 1.08 13.62
CA PRO A 72 11.39 0.64 13.01
C PRO A 72 12.62 1.08 13.80
N GLU A 73 12.51 1.92 14.84
CA GLU A 73 13.64 2.21 15.73
C GLU A 73 13.81 1.12 16.81
N ARG A 74 12.77 0.32 17.06
CA ARG A 74 12.76 -0.73 18.10
C ARG A 74 12.84 -2.13 17.52
N TYR A 75 12.18 -2.35 16.39
CA TYR A 75 12.13 -3.66 15.73
C TYR A 75 13.05 -3.73 14.53
N ARG A 76 13.51 -4.95 14.22
CA ARG A 76 14.26 -5.26 13.00
C ARG A 76 13.63 -6.49 12.35
N PHE A 77 13.67 -6.53 11.03
CA PHE A 77 13.17 -7.67 10.28
C PHE A 77 14.29 -8.66 10.04
N THR A 78 13.98 -9.95 10.18
CA THR A 78 14.89 -11.04 9.79
C THR A 78 14.17 -11.93 8.79
N VAL A 79 14.85 -12.25 7.70
CA VAL A 79 14.34 -13.15 6.67
C VAL A 79 14.71 -14.59 7.01
N HIS A 80 13.70 -15.46 7.09
CA HIS A 80 13.86 -16.90 7.31
C HIS A 80 13.49 -17.68 6.04
N TYR A 81 14.31 -18.66 5.67
CA TYR A 81 14.08 -19.52 4.52
C TYR A 81 14.50 -20.95 4.82
N TYR A 82 13.57 -21.90 4.70
CA TYR A 82 13.74 -23.28 5.18
C TYR A 82 15.01 -23.97 4.64
N GLN A 83 15.35 -23.77 3.36
CA GLN A 83 16.56 -24.36 2.76
C GLN A 83 17.85 -23.81 3.36
N GLN A 84 17.85 -22.53 3.75
CA GLN A 84 19.01 -21.90 4.39
C GLN A 84 19.22 -22.46 5.80
N ASP A 85 18.15 -22.92 6.43
CA ASP A 85 18.12 -23.49 7.79
C ASP A 85 18.29 -25.01 7.82
N GLY A 86 18.66 -25.61 6.67
CA GLY A 86 18.93 -27.04 6.52
C GLY A 86 17.69 -27.93 6.58
N LEU A 87 16.50 -27.36 6.38
CA LEU A 87 15.24 -28.09 6.38
C LEU A 87 14.93 -28.66 4.99
N SER A 88 14.32 -29.85 4.97
CA SER A 88 13.81 -30.47 3.73
C SER A 88 12.56 -29.77 3.21
N ASP A 89 11.72 -29.28 4.13
CA ASP A 89 10.38 -28.78 3.83
C ASP A 89 10.12 -27.44 4.54
N PRO A 90 9.25 -26.58 3.99
CA PRO A 90 8.84 -25.35 4.66
C PRO A 90 8.11 -25.64 5.98
N LEU A 91 8.39 -24.81 6.98
CA LEU A 91 7.62 -24.79 8.21
C LEU A 91 6.37 -23.92 8.07
N ASP A 92 5.34 -24.24 8.85
CA ASP A 92 4.22 -23.33 9.05
C ASP A 92 4.62 -22.12 9.94
N ILE A 93 3.73 -21.14 10.03
CA ILE A 93 3.98 -19.88 10.73
C ILE A 93 4.21 -20.05 12.24
N HIS A 94 3.53 -21.02 12.86
CA HIS A 94 3.65 -21.28 14.30
C HIS A 94 4.97 -21.98 14.60
N GLN A 95 5.35 -22.93 13.76
CA GLN A 95 6.65 -23.60 13.83
C GLN A 95 7.81 -22.62 13.65
N TRP A 96 7.69 -21.67 12.72
CA TRP A 96 8.67 -20.59 12.60
C TRP A 96 8.74 -19.75 13.87
N GLN A 97 7.60 -19.33 14.39
CA GLN A 97 7.55 -18.49 15.59
C GLN A 97 8.16 -19.19 16.82
N GLU A 98 7.84 -20.46 17.04
CA GLU A 98 8.40 -21.26 18.14
C GLU A 98 9.93 -21.43 18.00
N ARG A 99 10.40 -21.73 16.78
CA ARG A 99 11.82 -21.96 16.51
C ARG A 99 12.67 -20.70 16.66
N THR A 100 12.15 -19.55 16.23
CA THR A 100 12.92 -18.31 16.20
C THR A 100 12.69 -17.42 17.42
N GLY A 101 11.57 -17.61 18.13
CA GLY A 101 11.17 -16.77 19.26
C GLY A 101 10.80 -15.34 18.86
N HIS A 102 10.35 -15.11 17.63
CA HIS A 102 9.95 -13.76 17.19
C HIS A 102 8.58 -13.37 17.76
N ASP A 103 8.42 -12.11 18.12
CA ASP A 103 7.13 -11.55 18.56
C ASP A 103 6.07 -11.63 17.44
N LEU A 104 6.50 -11.50 16.19
CA LEU A 104 5.64 -11.56 15.00
C LEU A 104 6.35 -12.33 13.88
N VAL A 105 5.59 -13.22 13.22
CA VAL A 105 5.99 -13.89 11.98
C VAL A 105 4.83 -13.72 10.99
N PHE A 106 5.14 -13.55 9.71
CA PHE A 106 4.16 -13.52 8.63
C PHE A 106 4.75 -14.14 7.37
N ASN A 107 3.90 -14.72 6.52
CA ASN A 107 4.37 -15.21 5.23
C ASN A 107 4.72 -14.02 4.33
N ALA A 108 5.80 -14.16 3.57
CA ALA A 108 6.23 -13.17 2.60
C ALA A 108 6.53 -13.84 1.26
N GLY A 109 6.77 -13.02 0.24
CA GLY A 109 7.17 -13.47 -1.08
C GLY A 109 6.23 -14.49 -1.72
N LEU A 110 6.67 -15.05 -2.83
CA LEU A 110 5.92 -16.07 -3.57
C LEU A 110 6.82 -17.28 -3.76
N PHE A 111 6.19 -18.44 -3.91
CA PHE A 111 6.88 -19.71 -4.10
C PHE A 111 6.32 -20.44 -5.32
N ARG A 112 7.16 -21.23 -5.98
CA ARG A 112 6.70 -22.25 -6.94
C ARG A 112 6.04 -23.41 -6.20
N GLU A 113 5.37 -24.28 -6.94
CA GLU A 113 4.77 -25.51 -6.40
C GLU A 113 5.78 -26.42 -5.68
N ASN A 114 7.06 -26.38 -6.09
CA ASN A 114 8.14 -27.11 -5.42
C ASN A 114 8.79 -26.32 -4.27
N TYR A 115 8.12 -25.30 -3.74
CA TYR A 115 8.60 -24.42 -2.67
C TYR A 115 9.90 -23.67 -2.95
N ALA A 116 10.31 -23.55 -4.22
CA ALA A 116 11.41 -22.67 -4.58
C ALA A 116 10.94 -21.21 -4.55
N TYR A 117 11.69 -20.33 -3.88
CA TYR A 117 11.35 -18.91 -3.80
C TYR A 117 11.35 -18.23 -5.17
N LEU A 118 10.30 -17.44 -5.44
CA LEU A 118 10.12 -16.65 -6.65
C LEU A 118 10.54 -15.20 -6.43
N GLY A 119 11.59 -14.77 -7.13
CA GLY A 119 12.09 -13.41 -7.10
C GLY A 119 13.34 -13.26 -6.23
N LEU A 120 13.61 -12.02 -5.81
CA LEU A 120 14.78 -11.70 -5.00
C LEU A 120 14.49 -11.97 -3.52
N LEU A 121 15.34 -12.78 -2.89
CA LEU A 121 15.35 -12.99 -1.45
C LEU A 121 16.77 -12.76 -0.95
N TYR A 122 16.91 -11.83 -0.02
CA TYR A 122 18.17 -11.52 0.64
C TYR A 122 17.96 -11.48 2.14
N GLY A 123 18.95 -11.97 2.88
CA GLY A 123 19.01 -11.89 4.33
C GLY A 123 20.46 -11.88 4.77
N ASN A 124 20.77 -11.10 5.82
CA ASN A 124 22.14 -10.96 6.34
C ASN A 124 23.17 -10.60 5.26
N GLY A 125 22.79 -9.74 4.31
CA GLY A 125 23.65 -9.29 3.21
C GLY A 125 23.94 -10.37 2.14
N ARG A 126 23.26 -11.52 2.17
CA ARG A 126 23.47 -12.64 1.23
C ARG A 126 22.19 -12.96 0.48
N SER A 127 22.35 -13.42 -0.76
CA SER A 127 21.23 -13.96 -1.54
C SER A 127 20.84 -15.32 -0.98
N LEU A 128 19.57 -15.48 -0.63
CA LEU A 128 19.00 -16.73 -0.08
C LEU A 128 18.11 -17.45 -1.11
N GLY A 129 17.61 -16.71 -2.11
CA GLY A 129 16.64 -17.19 -3.08
C GLY A 129 17.18 -17.26 -4.50
N SER A 130 16.26 -17.23 -5.45
CA SER A 130 16.56 -17.38 -6.87
C SER A 130 16.76 -16.03 -7.57
N LYS A 131 16.71 -16.05 -8.90
CA LYS A 131 16.94 -14.87 -9.75
C LYS A 131 15.72 -13.95 -9.74
N ARG A 132 15.94 -12.68 -10.10
CA ARG A 132 14.87 -11.70 -10.34
C ARG A 132 13.85 -12.27 -11.34
N HIS A 133 12.57 -12.13 -11.02
CA HIS A 133 11.50 -12.43 -11.99
C HIS A 133 11.24 -11.21 -12.88
N ALA A 134 11.00 -11.42 -14.17
CA ALA A 134 10.85 -10.33 -15.14
C ALA A 134 9.61 -9.45 -14.89
N THR A 135 8.54 -10.03 -14.34
CA THR A 135 7.23 -9.39 -14.18
C THR A 135 6.85 -9.01 -12.75
N TRP A 136 7.47 -9.64 -11.74
CA TRP A 136 7.14 -9.36 -10.33
C TRP A 136 8.16 -8.36 -9.79
N LEU A 137 7.69 -7.13 -9.55
CA LEU A 137 8.54 -5.97 -9.22
C LEU A 137 8.37 -5.49 -7.77
N GLY A 138 7.44 -6.06 -7.02
CA GLY A 138 7.28 -5.77 -5.59
C GLY A 138 8.51 -6.22 -4.81
N LEU A 139 9.05 -5.33 -3.99
CA LEU A 139 10.16 -5.62 -3.09
C LEU A 139 9.87 -5.03 -1.72
N PHE A 140 9.89 -5.88 -0.71
CA PHE A 140 9.92 -5.44 0.69
C PHE A 140 11.38 -5.22 1.10
N VAL A 141 11.67 -4.02 1.58
CA VAL A 141 13.00 -3.63 2.10
C VAL A 141 12.77 -3.05 3.49
N ALA A 142 13.47 -3.61 4.47
CA ALA A 142 13.41 -3.19 5.86
C ALA A 142 14.76 -3.36 6.55
#